data_AF-A0A229NUJ9-F1
#
_entry.id   AF-A0A229NUJ9-F1
#
_cell.length_a   1.000
_cell.length_b   1.000
_cell.length_c   1.000
_cell.angle_alpha   90.00
_cell.angle_beta   90.00
_cell.angle_gamma   90.00
#
_symmetry.space_group_name_H-M   'P 1'
#
loop_
_entity.id
_entity.type
_entity.pdbx_description
1 polymer ?
#
loop_
_entity_poly.entity_id
_entity_poly.type
_entity_poly.pdbx_seq_one_letter_code
_entity_poly.pdbx_strand_id
1 'polypeptide(L)'
;MNGSVKVNKLFIVLFLILAMVVSLFSPIGALYKAEAAAITVDGKAADWSGVNSLSTNTGTAKSLKVTNDGTNLYLLVEGTGLSTTTSHFWLDT
;
A
#
# COMPACT_ATOMS: atom_id res chain seq x y z
N MET A 1 8.32 -31.06 45.23
CA MET A 1 9.66 -30.48 45.03
C MET A 1 9.48 -29.15 44.31
N ASN A 2 9.30 -28.04 45.04
CA ASN A 2 9.15 -26.71 44.44
C ASN A 2 10.52 -26.07 44.32
N GLY A 3 11.16 -26.23 43.16
CA GLY A 3 12.37 -25.48 42.83
C GLY A 3 12.04 -24.01 42.66
N SER A 4 12.47 -23.15 43.57
CA SER A 4 12.45 -21.70 43.34
C SER A 4 13.33 -21.39 42.14
N VAL A 5 12.72 -20.98 41.03
CA VAL A 5 13.44 -20.46 39.86
C VAL A 5 14.10 -19.15 40.28
N LYS A 6 15.42 -19.15 40.44
CA LYS A 6 16.21 -17.93 40.66
C LYS A 6 16.35 -17.21 39.33
N VAL A 7 15.43 -16.30 39.02
CA VAL A 7 15.48 -15.50 37.80
C VAL A 7 16.56 -14.43 37.95
N ASN A 8 17.57 -14.44 37.09
CA ASN A 8 18.63 -13.44 37.10
C ASN A 8 18.08 -12.09 36.61
N LYS A 9 18.23 -11.04 37.42
CA LYS A 9 17.77 -9.68 37.11
C LYS A 9 18.25 -9.19 35.74
N LEU A 10 19.47 -9.57 35.33
CA LEU A 10 20.01 -9.21 34.01
C LEU A 10 19.22 -9.84 32.86
N PHE A 11 18.77 -11.09 33.01
CA PHE A 11 17.93 -11.75 32.01
C PHE A 11 16.55 -11.12 31.89
N ILE A 12 15.98 -10.64 33.00
CA ILE A 12 14.70 -9.94 33.00
C ILE A 12 14.82 -8.62 32.22
N VAL A 13 15.86 -7.84 32.48
CA VAL A 13 16.08 -6.55 31.79
C VAL A 13 16.31 -6.77 30.29
N LEU A 14 17.12 -7.76 29.91
CA LEU A 14 17.37 -8.06 28.50
C LEU A 14 16.09 -8.49 27.76
N PHE A 15 15.25 -9.30 28.42
CA PHE A 15 13.95 -9.71 27.86
C PHE A 15 13.00 -8.53 27.67
N LEU A 16 12.95 -7.59 28.63
CA LEU A 16 12.11 -6.40 28.54
C LEU A 16 12.57 -5.45 27.41
N ILE A 17 13.89 -5.25 27.26
CA ILE A 17 14.44 -4.44 26.16
C ILE A 17 14.11 -5.10 24.82
N LEU A 18 14.29 -6.42 24.69
CA LEU A 18 13.96 -7.14 23.47
C LEU A 18 12.47 -7.02 23.12
N ALA A 19 11.58 -7.19 24.10
CA ALA A 19 10.14 -7.04 23.91
C ALA A 19 9.75 -5.61 23.50
N MET A 20 10.35 -4.60 24.11
CA MET A 20 10.13 -3.19 23.74
C MET A 20 10.61 -2.91 22.32
N VAL A 21 11.78 -3.41 21.94
CA VAL A 21 12.33 -3.24 20.59
C VAL A 21 11.45 -3.93 19.56
N VAL A 22 10.97 -5.15 19.82
CA VAL A 22 10.03 -5.87 18.94
C VAL A 22 8.71 -5.12 18.77
N SER A 23 8.20 -4.44 19.81
CA SER A 23 6.98 -3.64 19.70
C SER A 23 7.12 -2.37 18.85
N LEU A 24 8.35 -1.92 18.57
CA LEU A 24 8.61 -0.77 17.70
C LEU A 24 8.63 -1.14 16.21
N PHE A 25 8.69 -2.43 15.89
CA PHE A 25 8.64 -2.91 14.52
C PHE A 25 7.26 -3.48 14.22
N SER A 26 6.60 -2.95 13.20
CA SER A 26 5.41 -3.59 12.63
C SER A 26 5.73 -5.05 12.30
N PRO A 27 4.82 -6.01 12.57
CA PRO A 27 5.07 -7.41 12.29
C PRO A 27 5.51 -7.59 10.83
N ILE A 28 6.65 -8.26 10.64
CA ILE A 28 7.21 -8.61 9.33
C ILE A 28 6.19 -9.54 8.66
N GLY A 29 5.28 -8.95 7.87
CA GLY A 29 4.10 -9.65 7.35
C GLY A 29 2.86 -8.75 7.21
N ALA A 30 2.81 -7.63 7.93
CA ALA A 30 1.88 -6.54 7.64
C ALA A 30 2.43 -5.68 6.48
N LEU A 31 2.64 -6.30 5.32
CA LEU A 31 2.34 -5.55 4.11
C LEU A 31 0.86 -5.27 4.26
N TYR A 32 0.50 -4.01 4.47
CA TYR A 32 -0.87 -3.57 4.37
C TYR A 32 -1.33 -4.08 3.02
N LYS A 33 -2.05 -5.20 3.00
CA LYS A 33 -2.93 -5.50 1.89
C LYS A 33 -3.96 -4.41 2.07
N ALA A 34 -3.68 -3.24 1.47
CA ALA A 34 -4.72 -2.30 1.16
C ALA A 34 -5.77 -3.19 0.53
N GLU A 35 -6.86 -3.39 1.25
CA GLU A 35 -8.02 -4.07 0.71
C GLU A 35 -8.33 -3.22 -0.49
N ALA A 36 -7.92 -3.71 -1.68
CA ALA A 36 -7.88 -2.90 -2.87
C ALA A 36 -9.32 -2.43 -3.01
N ALA A 37 -9.56 -1.15 -2.75
CA ALA A 37 -10.90 -0.59 -2.85
C ALA A 37 -11.39 -1.05 -4.21
N ALA A 38 -12.46 -1.84 -4.21
CA ALA A 38 -12.87 -2.56 -5.42
C ALA A 38 -13.09 -1.49 -6.49
N ILE A 39 -12.19 -1.42 -7.47
CA ILE A 39 -12.22 -0.36 -8.46
C ILE A 39 -13.42 -0.64 -9.36
N THR A 40 -14.45 0.20 -9.25
CA THR A 40 -15.55 0.17 -10.18
C THR A 40 -15.19 1.06 -11.37
N VAL A 41 -15.27 0.53 -12.59
CA VAL A 41 -14.96 1.30 -13.80
C VAL A 41 -16.16 2.19 -14.19
N ASP A 42 -16.45 3.18 -13.35
CA ASP A 42 -17.56 4.14 -13.53
C ASP A 42 -17.10 5.60 -13.60
N GLY A 43 -15.78 5.83 -13.53
CA GLY A 43 -15.17 7.16 -13.59
C GLY A 43 -15.16 7.93 -12.25
N LYS A 44 -15.60 7.32 -11.14
CA LYS A 44 -15.52 7.96 -9.82
C LYS A 44 -14.11 7.92 -9.27
N ALA A 45 -13.52 9.08 -9.04
CA ALA A 45 -12.17 9.20 -8.47
C ALA A 45 -12.07 8.74 -6.99
N ALA A 46 -13.21 8.64 -6.27
CA ALA A 46 -13.23 8.25 -4.86
C ALA A 46 -12.63 6.86 -4.62
N ASP A 47 -12.90 5.91 -5.54
CA ASP A 47 -12.39 4.54 -5.51
C ASP A 47 -10.85 4.48 -5.55
N TRP A 48 -10.21 5.56 -6.02
CA TRP A 48 -8.77 5.68 -6.22
C TRP A 48 -8.05 6.47 -5.12
N SER A 49 -8.75 6.83 -4.03
CA SER A 49 -8.21 7.62 -2.92
C SER A 49 -7.03 6.94 -2.20
N GLY A 50 -7.04 5.61 -2.12
CA GLY A 50 -5.96 4.81 -1.52
C GLY A 50 -4.83 4.42 -2.49
N VAL A 51 -4.97 4.73 -3.80
CA VAL A 51 -4.00 4.37 -4.82
C VAL A 51 -3.08 5.56 -5.11
N ASN A 52 -1.80 5.39 -4.82
CA ASN A 52 -0.79 6.40 -5.12
C ASN A 52 -0.58 6.55 -6.63
N SER A 53 -0.26 7.76 -7.08
CA SER A 53 0.14 8.00 -8.46
C SER A 53 1.43 7.25 -8.76
N LEU A 54 1.41 6.42 -9.80
CA LEU A 54 2.60 5.77 -10.36
C LEU A 54 3.48 6.80 -11.08
N SER A 55 2.87 7.76 -11.75
CA SER A 55 3.56 8.85 -12.45
C SER A 55 2.76 10.14 -12.40
N THR A 56 3.46 11.26 -12.45
CA THR A 56 2.87 12.60 -12.56
C THR A 56 3.58 13.40 -13.65
N ASN A 57 2.84 14.30 -14.29
CA ASN A 57 3.33 15.17 -15.37
C ASN A 57 2.61 16.53 -15.30
N THR A 58 3.18 17.55 -15.92
CA THR A 58 2.61 18.90 -16.07
C THR A 58 1.76 19.08 -17.34
N GLY A 59 1.75 18.10 -18.24
CA GLY A 59 0.91 18.09 -19.45
C GLY A 59 -0.58 17.77 -19.22
N THR A 60 -1.30 17.44 -20.30
CA THR A 60 -2.74 17.12 -20.30
C THR A 60 -3.08 15.97 -19.35
N ALA A 61 -2.36 14.85 -19.47
CA ALA A 61 -2.44 13.72 -18.54
C ALA A 61 -1.51 14.00 -17.35
N LYS A 62 -2.10 14.42 -16.23
CA LYS A 62 -1.38 14.93 -15.05
C LYS A 62 -0.95 13.82 -14.10
N SER A 63 -1.72 12.74 -14.00
CA SER A 63 -1.39 11.59 -13.17
C SER A 63 -1.78 10.29 -13.86
N LEU A 64 -0.98 9.25 -13.59
CA LEU A 64 -1.31 7.86 -13.86
C LEU A 64 -1.33 7.10 -12.53
N LYS A 65 -2.43 6.42 -12.24
CA LYS A 65 -2.58 5.49 -11.13
C LYS A 65 -2.83 4.09 -11.67
N VAL A 66 -2.25 3.09 -11.02
CA VAL A 66 -2.35 1.68 -11.44
C VAL A 66 -2.55 0.80 -10.20
N THR A 67 -3.50 -0.12 -10.27
CA THR A 67 -3.71 -1.16 -9.27
C THR A 67 -4.25 -2.44 -9.92
N ASN A 68 -4.33 -3.54 -9.19
CA ASN A 68 -4.91 -4.80 -9.66
C ASN A 68 -5.60 -5.56 -8.52
N ASP A 69 -6.48 -6.48 -8.87
CA ASP A 69 -7.18 -7.38 -7.94
C ASP A 69 -6.79 -8.87 -8.13
N GLY A 70 -5.68 -9.13 -8.82
CA GLY A 70 -5.23 -10.46 -9.21
C GLY A 70 -5.93 -11.05 -10.45
N THR A 71 -7.02 -10.44 -10.93
CA THR A 71 -7.72 -10.83 -12.17
C THR A 71 -7.65 -9.73 -13.22
N ASN A 72 -7.81 -8.47 -12.80
CA ASN A 72 -7.87 -7.31 -13.67
C ASN A 72 -6.76 -6.32 -13.32
N LEU A 73 -6.23 -5.66 -14.36
CA LEU A 73 -5.40 -4.48 -14.22
C LEU A 73 -6.27 -3.24 -14.41
N TYR A 74 -6.24 -2.33 -13.43
CA TYR A 74 -6.99 -1.08 -13.46
C TYR A 74 -6.04 0.09 -13.67
N LEU A 75 -6.39 0.99 -14.58
CA LEU A 75 -5.62 2.19 -14.89
C LEU A 75 -6.53 3.41 -14.83
N LEU A 76 -6.08 4.45 -14.13
CA LEU A 76 -6.73 5.77 -14.10
C LEU A 76 -5.73 6.83 -14.56
N VAL A 77 -6.15 7.60 -15.56
CA VAL A 77 -5.45 8.81 -16.00
C VAL A 77 -6.31 10.01 -15.63
N GLU A 78 -5.76 10.92 -14.84
CA GLU A 78 -6.43 12.18 -14.48
C GLU A 78 -5.71 13.34 -15.16
N GLY A 79 -6.47 14.37 -15.54
CA GLY A 79 -5.94 15.41 -16.39
C GLY A 79 -6.99 16.40 -16.83
N THR A 80 -6.56 17.40 -17.59
CA THR A 80 -7.44 18.45 -18.14
C THR A 80 -7.31 18.43 -19.65
N GLY A 81 -8.45 18.39 -20.37
CA GLY A 81 -8.45 18.27 -21.84
C GLY A 81 -8.26 16.84 -22.34
N LEU A 82 -8.43 15.84 -21.47
CA LEU A 82 -8.49 14.44 -21.88
C LEU A 82 -9.73 14.22 -22.75
N SER A 83 -9.55 13.49 -23.85
CA SER A 83 -10.62 13.25 -24.82
C SER A 83 -10.46 11.86 -25.40
N THR A 84 -11.54 11.07 -25.38
CA THR A 84 -11.55 9.75 -26.02
C THR A 84 -11.55 9.82 -27.55
N THR A 85 -11.70 11.01 -28.13
CA THR A 85 -11.68 11.24 -29.59
C THR A 85 -10.30 11.65 -30.10
N THR A 86 -9.52 12.39 -29.30
CA THR A 86 -8.24 12.97 -29.74
C THR A 86 -7.04 12.48 -28.95
N SER A 87 -7.26 11.80 -27.83
CA SER A 87 -6.20 11.19 -27.02
C SER A 87 -6.11 9.70 -27.33
N HIS A 88 -4.91 9.14 -27.19
CA HIS A 88 -4.65 7.72 -27.34
C HIS A 88 -4.00 7.18 -26.07
N PHE A 89 -4.34 5.95 -25.73
CA PHE A 89 -3.73 5.21 -24.63
C PHE A 89 -3.21 3.89 -25.19
N TRP A 90 -1.88 3.74 -25.23
CA TRP A 90 -1.22 2.57 -25.81
C TRP A 90 -0.66 1.69 -24.69
N LEU A 91 -0.87 0.39 -24.83
CA LEU A 91 -0.22 -0.64 -24.03
C LEU A 91 0.61 -1.48 -24.99
N ASP A 92 1.93 -1.46 -24.80
CA ASP A 92 2.87 -2.32 -25.53
C ASP A 92 3.28 -3.46 -24.59
N THR A 93 2.99 -4.70 -24.98
CA THR A 93 3.09 -5.88 -24.10
C THR A 93 3.95 -6.95 -24.74
#